data_AF-A0A818H7Y5-F1
#
_entry.id   AF-A0A818H7Y5-F1
#
_cell.length_a   1.000
_cell.length_b   1.000
_cell.length_c   1.000
_cell.angle_alpha   90.00
_cell.angle_beta   90.00
_cell.angle_gamma   90.00
#
_symmetry.space_group_name_H-M   'P 1'
#
loop_
_entity.id
_entity.type
_entity.pdbx_description
1 polymer ?
#
loop_
_entity_poly.entity_id
_entity_poly.type
_entity_poly.pdbx_seq_one_letter_code
_entity_poly.pdbx_strand_id
1 'polypeptide(L)'
;MFDNQSSNSTGSPLFANTEISMSRTARFWILLLFDVPSIICTLFVLFCVFMDRKLRSSVKNHSLVLLLILGLGTQLIDVPLYLNFILHSSVVPPNPSTCIVWWFMNIGIYNGGAILLAWTAFERHIIIFHDRWISTRKGRIIVHYLPLLFLILYIFTFYIYAFYGFPCENTYDYTLPYCNGSPCYHADPIMGMFDLFTNFIMPTLLEAFFSFSFIFRVVWQKYRSHLPIQWRKQRKMTIQLMSLTALNLSSNVPLGIFPIAYLCGLPSDIGFEALQYFVFLAYFVTFSLPFICLASITSVYKNFRQKILRRRREITRFAATVRPDNFGMSTMVQIK
;
A
#
# COMPACT_ATOMS: atom_id res chain seq x y z
N MET A 1 -19.69 27.46 -19.77
CA MET A 1 -20.32 27.65 -21.08
C MET A 1 -20.13 26.33 -21.81
N PHE A 2 -21.03 25.38 -21.54
CA PHE A 2 -21.02 24.05 -22.14
C PHE A 2 -22.27 24.00 -23.02
N ASP A 3 -22.04 23.93 -24.32
CA ASP A 3 -23.12 23.88 -25.31
C ASP A 3 -23.86 22.55 -25.22
N ASN A 4 -25.19 22.65 -25.06
CA ASN A 4 -26.12 21.53 -25.23
C ASN A 4 -26.17 21.14 -26.71
N GLN A 5 -25.23 20.29 -27.15
CA GLN A 5 -25.37 19.57 -28.42
C GLN A 5 -26.10 18.25 -28.18
N SER A 6 -27.40 18.27 -28.47
CA SER A 6 -28.23 17.08 -28.65
C SER A 6 -27.87 16.42 -29.99
N SER A 7 -26.84 15.57 -30.01
CA SER A 7 -26.48 14.76 -31.17
C SER A 7 -27.19 13.40 -31.10
N ASN A 8 -28.13 13.19 -32.04
CA ASN A 8 -28.62 11.88 -32.43
C ASN A 8 -27.48 11.08 -33.05
N SER A 9 -26.65 10.40 -32.24
CA SER A 9 -25.62 9.50 -32.73
C SER A 9 -26.16 8.07 -32.79
N THR A 10 -26.41 7.58 -34.01
CA THR A 10 -26.44 6.15 -34.32
C THR A 10 -25.20 5.47 -33.73
N GLY A 11 -25.43 4.50 -32.83
CA GLY A 11 -24.44 3.87 -31.97
C GLY A 11 -23.17 3.45 -32.70
N SER A 12 -22.14 4.28 -32.59
CA SER A 12 -20.79 3.91 -33.00
C SER A 12 -20.17 3.05 -31.89
N PRO A 13 -19.45 1.96 -32.23
CA PRO A 13 -18.85 1.02 -31.28
C PRO A 13 -17.61 1.62 -30.56
N LEU A 14 -17.65 2.91 -30.21
CA LEU A 14 -16.52 3.63 -29.61
C LEU A 14 -16.15 3.08 -28.23
N PHE A 15 -17.10 2.43 -27.54
CA PHE A 15 -16.88 1.82 -26.23
C PHE A 15 -16.38 0.37 -26.28
N ALA A 16 -16.24 -0.24 -27.47
CA ALA A 16 -15.67 -1.59 -27.61
C ALA A 16 -14.15 -1.64 -27.29
N ASN A 17 -13.50 -0.48 -27.15
CA ASN A 17 -12.06 -0.34 -26.91
C ASN A 17 -11.71 0.12 -25.48
N THR A 18 -12.58 -0.11 -24.51
CA THR A 18 -12.34 0.25 -23.09
C THR A 18 -11.51 -0.79 -22.33
N GLU A 19 -10.90 -1.76 -23.00
CA GLU A 19 -9.97 -2.70 -22.37
C GLU A 19 -8.54 -2.56 -22.86
N ILE A 20 -7.60 -2.82 -21.95
CA ILE A 20 -6.17 -2.91 -22.23
C ILE A 20 -5.96 -3.93 -23.36
N SER A 21 -5.17 -3.58 -24.38
CA SER A 21 -4.83 -4.44 -25.52
C SER A 21 -4.12 -5.74 -25.16
N MET A 22 -3.63 -5.87 -23.92
CA MET A 22 -3.11 -7.10 -23.35
C MET A 22 -4.21 -8.17 -23.19
N SER A 23 -3.91 -9.39 -23.64
CA SER A 23 -4.80 -10.56 -23.48
C SER A 23 -5.28 -10.72 -22.04
N ARG A 24 -6.59 -10.94 -21.88
CA ARG A 24 -7.25 -11.22 -20.59
C ARG A 24 -6.58 -12.35 -19.82
N THR A 25 -6.22 -13.43 -20.51
CA THR A 25 -5.52 -14.59 -19.91
C THR A 25 -4.16 -14.18 -19.34
N ALA A 26 -3.40 -13.33 -20.04
CA ALA A 26 -2.12 -12.84 -19.55
C ALA A 26 -2.30 -11.96 -18.32
N ARG A 27 -3.25 -11.01 -18.36
CA ARG A 27 -3.60 -10.14 -17.21
C ARG A 27 -3.96 -10.97 -15.98
N PHE A 28 -4.82 -11.97 -16.16
CA PHE A 28 -5.26 -12.87 -15.08
C PHE A 28 -4.07 -13.56 -14.40
N TRP A 29 -3.23 -14.25 -15.17
CA TRP A 29 -2.11 -15.01 -14.60
C TRP A 29 -1.03 -14.11 -14.00
N ILE A 30 -0.75 -12.95 -14.61
CA ILE A 30 0.21 -11.98 -14.05
C ILE A 30 -0.27 -11.50 -12.69
N LEU A 31 -1.52 -11.04 -12.59
CA LEU A 31 -2.07 -10.56 -11.33
C LEU A 31 -2.07 -11.66 -10.26
N LEU A 32 -2.56 -12.86 -10.60
CA LEU A 32 -2.60 -13.98 -9.66
C LEU A 32 -1.20 -14.40 -9.18
N LEU A 33 -0.21 -14.42 -10.09
CA LEU A 33 1.18 -14.80 -9.80
C LEU A 33 1.85 -13.83 -8.83
N PHE A 34 1.56 -12.53 -8.92
CA PHE A 34 2.13 -11.53 -8.01
C PHE A 34 1.32 -11.37 -6.72
N ASP A 35 -0.01 -11.51 -6.78
CA ASP A 35 -0.90 -11.30 -5.65
C ASP A 35 -0.75 -12.38 -4.57
N VAL A 36 -0.73 -13.67 -4.95
CA VAL A 36 -0.65 -14.77 -3.97
C VAL A 36 0.63 -14.69 -3.11
N PRO A 37 1.86 -14.55 -3.68
CA PRO A 37 3.06 -14.37 -2.89
C PRO A 37 3.03 -13.08 -2.07
N SER A 38 2.43 -12.02 -2.62
CA SER A 38 2.29 -10.74 -1.95
C SER A 38 1.43 -10.84 -0.69
N ILE A 39 0.25 -11.47 -0.76
CA ILE A 39 -0.63 -11.72 0.39
C ILE A 39 0.10 -12.51 1.48
N ILE A 40 0.77 -13.61 1.10
CA ILE A 40 1.55 -14.43 2.04
C ILE A 40 2.62 -13.58 2.73
N CYS A 41 3.32 -12.75 1.96
CA CYS A 41 4.34 -11.83 2.47
C CYS A 41 3.75 -10.78 3.42
N THR A 42 2.60 -10.17 3.06
CA THR A 42 1.88 -9.19 3.87
C THR A 42 1.47 -9.78 5.21
N LEU A 43 0.82 -10.96 5.20
CA LEU A 43 0.40 -11.66 6.42
C LEU A 43 1.60 -12.04 7.29
N PHE A 44 2.69 -12.51 6.69
CA PHE A 44 3.91 -12.84 7.42
C PHE A 44 4.54 -11.60 8.07
N VAL A 45 4.63 -10.48 7.36
CA VAL A 45 5.19 -9.22 7.89
C VAL A 45 4.31 -8.68 9.02
N LEU A 46 2.98 -8.65 8.83
CA LEU A 46 2.04 -8.22 9.86
C LEU A 46 2.15 -9.11 11.10
N PHE A 47 2.17 -10.42 10.94
CA PHE A 47 2.39 -11.38 12.03
C PHE A 47 3.69 -11.09 12.79
N CYS A 48 4.81 -10.91 12.07
CA CYS A 48 6.09 -10.57 12.69
C CYS A 48 6.05 -9.27 13.51
N VAL A 49 5.39 -8.23 12.98
CA VAL A 49 5.26 -6.94 13.66
C VAL A 49 4.35 -7.06 14.89
N PHE A 50 3.24 -7.80 14.80
CA PHE A 50 2.31 -7.97 15.92
C PHE A 50 2.89 -8.82 17.05
N MET A 51 3.68 -9.85 16.71
CA MET A 51 4.29 -10.75 17.70
C MET A 51 5.48 -10.13 18.44
N ASP A 52 6.29 -9.30 17.80
CA ASP A 52 7.42 -8.64 18.47
C ASP A 52 6.99 -7.30 19.10
N ARG A 53 6.88 -7.28 20.44
CA ARG A 53 6.57 -6.06 21.21
C ARG A 53 7.51 -4.89 20.88
N LYS A 54 8.78 -5.14 20.54
CA LYS A 54 9.73 -4.08 20.17
C LYS A 54 9.43 -3.50 18.79
N LEU A 55 9.03 -4.33 17.83
CA LEU A 55 8.57 -3.86 16.51
C LEU A 55 7.26 -3.09 16.65
N ARG A 56 6.30 -3.64 17.39
CA ARG A 56 4.98 -3.03 17.61
C ARG A 56 5.04 -1.71 18.35
N SER A 57 5.98 -1.52 19.29
CA SER A 57 6.12 -0.26 20.03
C SER A 57 6.95 0.80 19.31
N SER A 58 7.60 0.44 18.20
CA SER A 58 8.38 1.37 17.40
C SER A 58 7.46 2.21 16.53
N VAL A 59 7.36 3.50 16.86
CA VAL A 59 6.53 4.52 16.17
C VAL A 59 6.66 4.44 14.64
N LYS A 60 7.89 4.27 14.15
CA LYS A 60 8.28 4.13 12.73
C LYS A 60 7.51 3.04 11.96
N ASN A 61 6.99 2.04 12.66
CA ASN A 61 6.34 0.89 12.04
C ASN A 61 4.82 1.06 11.96
N HIS A 62 4.20 1.98 12.71
CA HIS A 62 2.74 2.10 12.72
C HIS A 62 2.18 2.52 11.35
N SER A 63 2.77 3.53 10.72
CA SER A 63 2.34 4.00 9.39
C SER A 63 2.55 2.94 8.32
N LEU A 64 3.63 2.15 8.42
CA LEU A 64 3.85 0.97 7.57
C LEU A 64 2.81 -0.13 7.81
N VAL A 65 2.43 -0.41 9.05
CA VAL A 65 1.38 -1.40 9.37
C VAL A 65 0.05 -0.98 8.77
N LEU A 66 -0.30 0.30 8.85
CA LEU A 66 -1.52 0.81 8.20
C LEU A 66 -1.47 0.68 6.68
N LEU A 67 -0.36 1.05 6.05
CA LEU A 67 -0.17 0.85 4.61
C LEU A 67 -0.30 -0.63 4.22
N LEU A 68 0.25 -1.55 5.02
CA LEU A 68 0.12 -2.99 4.79
C LEU A 68 -1.32 -3.49 4.99
N ILE A 69 -2.07 -2.95 5.95
CA ILE A 69 -3.49 -3.30 6.17
C ILE A 69 -4.34 -2.81 4.99
N LEU A 70 -4.14 -1.56 4.54
CA LEU A 70 -4.84 -1.04 3.38
C LEU A 70 -4.50 -1.83 2.11
N GLY A 71 -3.21 -2.08 1.87
CA GLY A 71 -2.76 -2.89 0.75
C GLY A 71 -3.30 -4.32 0.80
N LEU A 72 -3.41 -4.93 1.98
CA LEU A 72 -4.05 -6.24 2.15
C LEU A 72 -5.54 -6.18 1.80
N GLY A 73 -6.23 -5.09 2.16
CA GLY A 73 -7.61 -4.87 1.74
C GLY A 73 -7.74 -4.85 0.21
N THR A 74 -6.90 -4.08 -0.47
CA THR A 74 -6.88 -4.03 -1.94
C THR A 74 -6.57 -5.41 -2.55
N GLN A 75 -5.63 -6.16 -1.97
CA GLN A 75 -5.29 -7.52 -2.42
C GLN A 75 -6.43 -8.53 -2.20
N LEU A 76 -7.20 -8.40 -1.11
CA LEU A 76 -8.27 -9.35 -0.78
C LEU A 76 -9.63 -9.00 -1.40
N ILE A 77 -9.81 -7.77 -1.87
CA ILE A 77 -11.09 -7.28 -2.40
C ILE A 77 -10.96 -6.81 -3.85
N ASP A 78 -10.15 -5.79 -4.11
CA ASP A 78 -10.03 -5.18 -5.45
C ASP A 78 -9.47 -6.18 -6.48
N VAL A 79 -8.37 -6.86 -6.14
CA VAL A 79 -7.73 -7.81 -7.07
C VAL A 79 -8.64 -9.01 -7.40
N PRO A 80 -9.30 -9.67 -6.43
CA PRO A 80 -10.26 -10.73 -6.73
C PRO A 80 -11.46 -10.26 -7.55
N LEU A 81 -12.00 -9.06 -7.30
CA LEU A 81 -13.07 -8.50 -8.12
C LEU A 81 -12.63 -8.29 -9.57
N TYR A 82 -11.41 -7.76 -9.78
CA TYR A 82 -10.84 -7.58 -11.11
C TYR A 82 -10.54 -8.91 -11.82
N LEU A 83 -10.00 -9.90 -11.10
CA LEU A 83 -9.80 -11.26 -11.62
C LEU A 83 -11.13 -11.92 -12.02
N ASN A 84 -12.15 -11.76 -11.19
CA ASN A 84 -13.48 -12.30 -11.46
C ASN A 84 -14.13 -11.64 -12.69
N PHE A 85 -13.94 -10.32 -12.86
CA PHE A 85 -14.35 -9.59 -14.05
C PHE A 85 -13.63 -10.07 -15.30
N ILE A 86 -12.31 -10.28 -15.24
CA ILE A 86 -11.54 -10.83 -16.38
C ILE A 86 -12.08 -12.20 -16.80
N LEU A 87 -12.48 -13.04 -15.84
CA LEU A 87 -13.01 -14.37 -16.10
C LEU A 87 -14.42 -14.34 -16.73
N HIS A 88 -15.31 -13.49 -16.22
CA HIS A 88 -16.73 -13.47 -16.64
C HIS A 88 -17.05 -12.41 -17.69
N SER A 89 -16.09 -11.54 -18.04
CA SER A 89 -16.30 -10.35 -18.89
C SER A 89 -17.38 -9.39 -18.35
N SER A 90 -17.74 -9.53 -17.09
CA SER A 90 -18.81 -8.79 -16.44
C SER A 90 -18.65 -8.82 -14.93
N VAL A 91 -19.24 -7.83 -14.25
CA VAL A 91 -19.22 -7.71 -12.80
C VAL A 91 -20.24 -8.68 -12.21
N VAL A 92 -19.75 -9.58 -11.35
CA VAL A 92 -20.59 -10.59 -10.68
C VAL A 92 -20.41 -10.46 -9.16
N PRO A 93 -21.50 -10.22 -8.39
CA PRO A 93 -22.87 -10.01 -8.84
C PRO A 93 -23.09 -8.62 -9.46
N PRO A 94 -23.98 -8.48 -10.47
CA PRO A 94 -24.26 -7.22 -11.15
C PRO A 94 -25.20 -6.35 -10.31
N ASN A 95 -24.67 -5.81 -9.22
CA ASN A 95 -25.42 -4.91 -8.35
C ASN A 95 -24.62 -3.64 -8.02
N PRO A 96 -25.31 -2.53 -7.68
CA PRO A 96 -24.66 -1.25 -7.37
C PRO A 96 -23.68 -1.35 -6.20
N SER A 97 -23.99 -2.16 -5.19
CA SER A 97 -23.17 -2.31 -4.00
C SER A 97 -21.77 -2.86 -4.32
N THR A 98 -21.67 -3.86 -5.20
CA THR A 98 -20.40 -4.41 -5.68
C THR A 98 -19.56 -3.30 -6.33
N CYS A 99 -20.17 -2.48 -7.18
CA CYS A 99 -19.50 -1.40 -7.88
C CYS A 99 -19.00 -0.31 -6.93
N ILE A 100 -19.81 0.10 -5.95
CA ILE A 100 -19.41 1.11 -4.97
C ILE A 100 -18.27 0.60 -4.09
N VAL A 101 -18.35 -0.66 -3.62
CA VAL A 101 -17.24 -1.28 -2.87
C VAL A 101 -15.99 -1.33 -3.74
N TRP A 102 -16.14 -1.67 -5.02
CA TRP A 102 -15.02 -1.73 -5.94
C TRP A 102 -14.38 -0.35 -6.14
N TRP A 103 -15.15 0.71 -6.40
CA TRP A 103 -14.64 2.08 -6.48
C TRP A 103 -14.00 2.54 -5.17
N PHE A 104 -14.58 2.18 -4.03
CA PHE A 104 -14.00 2.52 -2.74
C PHE A 104 -12.62 1.89 -2.55
N MET A 105 -12.46 0.63 -2.93
CA MET A 105 -11.16 -0.05 -2.85
C MET A 105 -10.16 0.45 -3.89
N ASN A 106 -10.63 0.71 -5.11
CA ASN A 106 -9.78 1.08 -6.24
C ASN A 106 -9.36 2.56 -6.22
N ILE A 107 -10.28 3.49 -5.98
CA ILE A 107 -10.01 4.93 -5.93
C ILE A 107 -9.71 5.35 -4.49
N GLY A 108 -10.62 5.01 -3.57
CA GLY A 108 -10.56 5.50 -2.20
C GLY A 108 -9.34 5.01 -1.41
N ILE A 109 -9.19 3.69 -1.29
CA ILE A 109 -8.08 3.08 -0.55
C ILE A 109 -6.74 3.31 -1.25
N TYR A 110 -6.69 3.32 -2.58
CA TYR A 110 -5.47 3.61 -3.34
C TYR A 110 -4.96 5.04 -3.13
N ASN A 111 -5.82 6.04 -3.30
CA ASN A 111 -5.48 7.44 -3.02
C ASN A 111 -5.16 7.64 -1.53
N GLY A 112 -5.91 6.96 -0.65
CA GLY A 112 -5.61 6.91 0.78
C GLY A 112 -4.22 6.35 1.08
N GLY A 113 -3.79 5.34 0.34
CA GLY A 113 -2.43 4.79 0.38
C GLY A 113 -1.38 5.83 -0.01
N ALA A 114 -1.61 6.59 -1.09
CA ALA A 114 -0.71 7.67 -1.51
C ALA A 114 -0.62 8.80 -0.45
N ILE A 115 -1.75 9.21 0.13
CA ILE A 115 -1.81 10.18 1.24
C ILE A 115 -1.00 9.70 2.45
N LEU A 116 -1.20 8.45 2.88
CA LEU A 116 -0.48 7.87 4.01
C LEU A 116 1.01 7.66 3.69
N LEU A 117 1.36 7.43 2.43
CA LEU A 117 2.74 7.31 1.99
C LEU A 117 3.45 8.66 2.02
N ALA A 118 2.80 9.72 1.56
CA ALA A 118 3.30 11.10 1.68
C ALA A 118 3.52 11.47 3.16
N TRP A 119 2.56 11.14 4.04
CA TRP A 119 2.71 11.31 5.48
C TRP A 119 3.87 10.47 6.04
N THR A 120 4.02 9.23 5.61
CA THR A 120 5.12 8.35 6.05
C THR A 120 6.48 8.94 5.67
N ALA A 121 6.61 9.55 4.49
CA ALA A 121 7.83 10.25 4.08
C ALA A 121 8.13 11.45 4.99
N PHE A 122 7.11 12.27 5.29
CA PHE A 122 7.22 13.40 6.20
C PHE A 122 7.55 12.98 7.65
N GLU A 123 6.83 12.01 8.20
CA GLU A 123 7.03 11.47 9.55
C GLU A 123 8.46 10.94 9.74
N ARG A 124 9.00 10.23 8.74
CA ARG A 124 10.39 9.72 8.78
C ARG A 124 11.41 10.84 8.86
N HIS A 125 11.15 11.97 8.21
CA HIS A 125 11.98 13.17 8.29
C HIS A 125 12.01 13.72 9.72
N ILE A 126 10.84 13.86 10.36
CA ILE A 126 10.75 14.30 11.75
C ILE A 126 11.46 13.31 12.69
N ILE A 127 11.21 12.02 12.56
CA ILE A 127 11.80 10.99 13.42
C ILE A 127 13.33 10.98 13.38
N ILE A 128 13.92 11.29 12.22
CA ILE A 128 15.38 11.22 12.04
C ILE A 128 16.07 12.51 12.44
N PHE A 129 15.51 13.66 12.10
CA PHE A 129 16.15 14.96 12.33
C PHE A 129 15.66 15.67 13.59
N HIS A 130 14.52 15.27 14.14
CA HIS A 130 13.85 15.92 15.28
C HIS A 130 13.43 14.89 16.35
N ASP A 131 14.35 14.00 16.73
CA ASP A 131 14.12 12.93 17.71
C ASP A 131 13.55 13.45 19.05
N ARG A 132 13.98 14.64 19.50
CA ARG A 132 13.49 15.31 20.71
C ARG A 132 11.98 15.53 20.70
N TRP A 133 11.38 15.80 19.54
CA TRP A 133 9.93 16.05 19.43
C TRP A 133 9.11 14.79 19.71
N ILE A 134 9.67 13.61 19.44
CA ILE A 134 9.00 12.30 19.56
C ILE A 134 9.46 11.56 20.83
N SER A 135 10.42 12.11 21.57
CA SER A 135 10.91 11.52 22.82
C SER A 135 9.84 11.48 23.92
N THR A 136 9.01 12.53 24.02
CA THR A 136 7.96 12.63 25.05
C THR A 136 6.66 11.92 24.65
N ARG A 137 5.86 11.47 25.62
CA ARG A 137 4.54 10.84 25.35
C ARG A 137 3.58 11.82 24.66
N LYS A 138 3.54 13.08 25.11
CA LYS A 138 2.71 14.14 24.51
C LYS A 138 3.15 14.43 23.07
N GLY A 139 4.47 14.55 22.84
CA GLY A 139 5.03 14.74 21.51
C GLY A 139 4.67 13.62 20.54
N ARG A 140 4.73 12.35 20.98
CA ARG A 140 4.25 11.21 20.17
C ARG A 140 2.77 11.30 19.79
N ILE A 141 1.91 11.70 20.72
CA ILE A 141 0.47 11.82 20.44
C ILE A 141 0.24 12.90 19.37
N ILE A 142 0.83 14.07 19.54
CA ILE A 142 0.60 15.23 18.67
C ILE A 142 1.24 15.05 17.28
N VAL A 143 2.48 14.56 17.23
CA VAL A 143 3.26 14.51 15.99
C VAL A 143 3.02 13.25 15.18
N HIS A 144 2.63 12.15 15.83
CA HIS A 144 2.48 10.84 15.17
C HIS A 144 1.04 10.35 15.12
N TYR A 145 0.41 10.15 16.29
CA TYR A 145 -0.89 9.48 16.34
C TYR A 145 -2.04 10.34 15.86
N LEU A 146 -2.06 11.62 16.23
CA LEU A 146 -3.14 12.55 15.88
C LEU A 146 -3.23 12.79 14.36
N PRO A 147 -2.12 13.09 13.63
CA PRO A 147 -2.19 13.28 12.19
C PRO A 147 -2.57 11.99 11.47
N LEU A 148 -2.03 10.85 11.90
CA LEU A 148 -2.35 9.55 11.30
C LEU A 148 -3.84 9.19 11.48
N LEU A 149 -4.41 9.45 12.66
CA LEU A 149 -5.85 9.29 12.91
C LEU A 149 -6.68 10.24 12.05
N PHE A 150 -6.28 11.51 11.96
CA PHE A 150 -6.98 12.51 11.16
C PHE A 150 -6.96 12.14 9.67
N LEU A 151 -5.83 11.69 9.14
CA LEU A 151 -5.71 11.25 7.74
C LEU A 151 -6.59 10.04 7.45
N ILE A 152 -6.63 9.04 8.34
CA ILE A 152 -7.53 7.89 8.19
C ILE A 152 -8.99 8.37 8.17
N LEU A 153 -9.41 9.16 9.16
CA LEU A 153 -10.77 9.67 9.23
C LEU A 153 -11.12 10.49 7.99
N TYR A 154 -10.21 11.35 7.53
CA TYR A 154 -10.37 12.12 6.31
C TYR A 154 -10.61 11.22 5.08
N ILE A 155 -9.75 10.23 4.84
CA ILE A 155 -9.89 9.30 3.70
C ILE A 155 -11.26 8.62 3.72
N PHE A 156 -11.62 8.01 4.85
CA PHE A 156 -12.90 7.29 4.94
C PHE A 156 -14.10 8.24 4.83
N THR A 157 -14.11 9.35 5.56
CA THR A 157 -15.23 10.30 5.51
C THR A 157 -15.40 10.93 4.13
N PHE A 158 -14.31 11.33 3.48
CA PHE A 158 -14.36 11.90 2.13
C PHE A 158 -14.94 10.92 1.13
N TYR A 159 -14.41 9.70 1.03
CA TYR A 159 -14.88 8.75 0.01
C TYR A 159 -16.26 8.17 0.33
N ILE A 160 -16.61 7.97 1.61
CA ILE A 160 -17.98 7.58 1.98
C ILE A 160 -18.96 8.69 1.55
N TYR A 161 -18.64 9.96 1.81
CA TYR A 161 -19.46 11.08 1.36
C TYR A 161 -19.52 11.17 -0.17
N ALA A 162 -18.40 11.04 -0.86
CA ALA A 162 -18.35 11.12 -2.32
C ALA A 162 -19.20 10.05 -3.02
N PHE A 163 -19.20 8.81 -2.51
CA PHE A 163 -19.95 7.72 -3.12
C PHE A 163 -21.42 7.63 -2.71
N TYR A 164 -21.75 7.92 -1.45
CA TYR A 164 -23.11 7.74 -0.92
C TYR A 164 -23.87 9.04 -0.67
N GLY A 165 -23.16 10.14 -0.42
CA GLY A 165 -23.75 11.41 0.02
C GLY A 165 -23.78 12.51 -1.03
N PHE A 166 -22.97 12.42 -2.08
CA PHE A 166 -22.93 13.44 -3.12
C PHE A 166 -24.18 13.35 -4.03
N PRO A 167 -24.87 14.47 -4.32
CA PRO A 167 -26.19 14.46 -4.98
C PRO A 167 -26.07 14.29 -6.50
N CYS A 168 -25.53 13.16 -6.95
CA CYS A 168 -25.54 12.73 -8.35
C CYS A 168 -25.99 11.27 -8.47
N GLU A 169 -26.55 10.93 -9.62
CA GLU A 169 -26.96 9.55 -9.92
C GLU A 169 -25.81 8.79 -10.56
N ASN A 170 -25.38 7.70 -9.92
CA ASN A 170 -24.35 6.83 -10.47
C ASN A 170 -24.94 5.93 -11.55
N THR A 171 -24.31 5.90 -12.72
CA THR A 171 -24.61 4.95 -13.79
C THR A 171 -23.64 3.77 -13.70
N TYR A 172 -24.17 2.55 -13.69
CA TYR A 172 -23.35 1.33 -13.61
C TYR A 172 -23.41 0.56 -14.91
N ASP A 173 -22.25 0.35 -15.54
CA ASP A 173 -22.11 -0.60 -16.64
C ASP A 173 -21.33 -1.83 -16.17
N TYR A 174 -22.07 -2.91 -15.91
CA TYR A 174 -21.49 -4.16 -15.42
C TYR A 174 -20.68 -4.91 -16.48
N THR A 175 -20.67 -4.47 -17.74
CA THR A 175 -19.84 -5.05 -18.80
C THR A 175 -18.45 -4.41 -18.88
N LEU A 176 -18.25 -3.29 -18.19
CA LEU A 176 -17.00 -2.53 -18.16
C LEU A 176 -16.22 -2.73 -16.85
N PRO A 177 -14.87 -2.64 -16.89
CA PRO A 177 -14.07 -2.70 -15.68
C PRO A 177 -14.45 -1.53 -14.76
N TYR A 178 -14.45 -1.79 -13.45
CA TYR A 178 -14.85 -0.80 -12.44
C TYR A 178 -16.24 -0.21 -12.70
N CYS A 179 -17.17 -0.98 -13.27
CA CYS A 179 -18.56 -0.58 -13.46
C CYS A 179 -18.78 0.76 -14.20
N ASN A 180 -18.13 0.95 -15.36
CA ASN A 180 -18.11 2.20 -16.14
C ASN A 180 -17.06 3.25 -15.71
N GLY A 181 -15.88 2.80 -15.25
CA GLY A 181 -14.65 3.60 -15.20
C GLY A 181 -14.56 4.72 -14.14
N SER A 182 -15.63 5.46 -13.85
CA SER A 182 -15.61 6.55 -12.87
C SER A 182 -16.97 6.84 -12.22
N PRO A 183 -17.01 7.17 -10.92
CA PRO A 183 -18.23 7.58 -10.22
C PRO A 183 -18.74 8.94 -10.72
N CYS A 184 -20.04 9.22 -10.54
CA CYS A 184 -20.66 10.44 -11.09
C CYS A 184 -20.06 11.75 -10.55
N TYR A 185 -19.51 11.75 -9.33
CA TYR A 185 -18.90 12.94 -8.75
C TYR A 185 -17.64 13.40 -9.52
N HIS A 186 -16.99 12.53 -10.30
CA HIS A 186 -15.84 12.93 -11.14
C HIS A 186 -16.25 13.90 -12.24
N ALA A 187 -17.51 13.84 -12.69
CA ALA A 187 -18.03 14.76 -13.70
C ALA A 187 -18.35 16.15 -13.10
N ASP A 188 -18.52 16.25 -11.78
CA ASP A 188 -18.69 17.54 -11.11
C ASP A 188 -17.35 18.30 -11.09
N PRO A 189 -17.29 19.55 -11.57
CA PRO A 189 -16.05 20.29 -11.68
C PRO A 189 -15.42 20.64 -10.33
N ILE A 190 -16.19 20.73 -9.25
CA ILE A 190 -15.63 21.07 -7.94
C ILE A 190 -15.12 19.79 -7.27
N MET A 191 -15.97 18.78 -7.18
CA MET A 191 -15.63 17.53 -6.48
C MET A 191 -14.59 16.72 -7.23
N GLY A 192 -14.69 16.62 -8.55
CA GLY A 192 -13.70 15.94 -9.40
C GLY A 192 -12.33 16.63 -9.36
N MET A 193 -12.28 17.97 -9.42
CA MET A 193 -11.02 18.71 -9.30
C MET A 193 -10.44 18.60 -7.89
N PHE A 194 -11.28 18.66 -6.85
CA PHE A 194 -10.82 18.47 -5.48
C PHE A 194 -10.17 17.11 -5.29
N ASP A 195 -10.79 16.05 -5.80
CA ASP A 195 -10.24 14.69 -5.72
C ASP A 195 -8.92 14.56 -6.49
N LEU A 196 -8.90 15.03 -7.75
CA LEU A 196 -7.70 15.02 -8.60
C LEU A 196 -6.54 15.80 -7.97
N PHE A 197 -6.77 17.04 -7.53
CA PHE A 197 -5.69 17.88 -7.02
C PHE A 197 -5.31 17.54 -5.57
N THR A 198 -6.29 17.38 -4.68
CA THR A 198 -6.06 17.26 -3.23
C THR A 198 -5.75 15.83 -2.80
N ASN A 199 -6.44 14.84 -3.38
CA ASN A 199 -6.28 13.44 -2.97
C ASN A 199 -5.28 12.67 -3.82
N PHE A 200 -4.98 13.16 -5.02
CA PHE A 200 -4.10 12.45 -5.96
C PHE A 200 -2.80 13.21 -6.27
N ILE A 201 -2.87 14.40 -6.88
CA ILE A 201 -1.67 15.16 -7.30
C ILE A 201 -0.86 15.66 -6.09
N MET A 202 -1.49 16.37 -5.15
CA MET A 202 -0.81 16.97 -4.00
C MET A 202 -0.09 15.93 -3.14
N PRO A 203 -0.68 14.78 -2.77
CA PRO A 203 0.03 13.74 -2.02
C PRO A 203 1.23 13.20 -2.78
N THR A 204 1.10 12.97 -4.09
CA THR A 204 2.19 12.50 -4.95
C THR A 204 3.36 13.50 -4.98
N LEU A 205 3.06 14.79 -5.10
CA LEU A 205 4.09 15.85 -5.06
C LEU A 205 4.73 15.99 -3.68
N LEU A 206 3.95 15.94 -2.61
CA LEU A 206 4.45 16.00 -1.23
C LEU A 206 5.35 14.80 -0.92
N GLU A 207 4.96 13.61 -1.34
CA GLU A 207 5.76 12.40 -1.20
C GLU A 207 7.11 12.54 -1.91
N ALA A 208 7.11 13.00 -3.16
CA ALA A 208 8.33 13.27 -3.91
C ALA A 208 9.21 14.28 -3.15
N PHE A 209 8.63 15.43 -2.78
CA PHE A 209 9.33 16.50 -2.10
C PHE A 209 9.97 16.05 -0.78
N PHE A 210 9.22 15.36 0.08
CA PHE A 210 9.74 14.87 1.36
C PHE A 210 10.78 13.77 1.17
N SER A 211 10.60 12.88 0.20
CA SER A 211 11.59 11.83 -0.09
C SER A 211 12.89 12.40 -0.64
N PHE A 212 12.85 13.35 -1.57
CA PHE A 212 14.04 14.04 -2.06
C PHE A 212 14.72 14.86 -0.95
N SER A 213 13.94 15.62 -0.18
CA SER A 213 14.44 16.39 0.97
C SER A 213 15.13 15.49 2.01
N PHE A 214 14.56 14.31 2.26
CA PHE A 214 15.11 13.32 3.17
C PHE A 214 16.46 12.78 2.68
N ILE A 215 16.55 12.38 1.41
CA ILE A 215 17.80 11.90 0.80
C ILE A 215 18.87 12.99 0.84
N PHE A 216 18.53 14.20 0.40
CA PHE A 216 19.45 15.33 0.38
C PHE A 216 20.05 15.57 1.76
N ARG A 217 19.20 15.64 2.81
CA ARG A 217 19.68 15.83 4.18
C ARG A 217 20.52 14.66 4.70
N VAL A 218 20.16 13.42 4.38
CA VAL A 218 20.95 12.24 4.79
C VAL A 218 22.35 12.27 4.15
N VAL A 219 22.45 12.62 2.86
CA VAL A 219 23.73 12.75 2.14
C VAL A 219 24.54 13.92 2.71
N TRP A 220 23.90 15.07 2.92
CA TRP A 220 24.54 16.25 3.49
C TRP A 220 25.08 16.00 4.90
N GLN A 221 24.29 15.36 5.76
CA GLN A 221 24.71 15.02 7.12
C GLN A 221 25.87 14.02 7.12
N LYS A 222 25.89 13.06 6.19
CA LYS A 222 27.02 12.13 6.03
C LYS A 222 28.30 12.88 5.64
N TYR A 223 28.20 13.86 4.76
CA TYR A 223 29.35 14.65 4.33
C TYR A 223 29.89 15.52 5.46
N ARG A 224 29.00 16.21 6.20
CA ARG A 224 29.40 17.13 7.27
C ARG A 224 29.89 16.43 8.54
N SER A 225 29.24 15.35 8.93
CA SER A 225 29.53 14.65 10.17
C SER A 225 30.34 13.39 9.86
N HIS A 226 31.66 13.48 9.92
CA HIS A 226 32.59 12.33 9.91
C HIS A 226 32.40 11.36 11.10
N LEU A 227 31.30 11.50 11.86
CA LEU A 227 31.00 10.68 13.02
C LEU A 227 30.44 9.31 12.61
N PRO A 228 30.78 8.25 13.35
CA PRO A 228 30.24 6.90 13.16
C PRO A 228 28.78 6.78 13.67
N ILE A 229 27.92 7.74 13.31
CA ILE A 229 26.47 7.66 13.53
C ILE A 229 25.97 6.39 12.85
N GLN A 230 24.91 5.77 13.40
CA GLN A 230 24.31 4.46 13.02
C GLN A 230 23.84 4.37 11.55
N TRP A 231 24.74 4.58 10.59
CA TRP A 231 24.52 4.70 9.16
C TRP A 231 23.84 3.45 8.59
N ARG A 232 24.22 2.28 9.11
CA ARG A 232 23.62 1.00 8.70
C ARG A 232 22.11 0.97 8.96
N LYS A 233 21.62 1.62 10.02
CA LYS A 233 20.19 1.66 10.35
C LYS A 233 19.45 2.68 9.49
N GLN A 234 20.00 3.88 9.33
CA GLN A 234 19.42 4.94 8.50
C GLN A 234 19.38 4.56 7.01
N ARG A 235 20.45 3.93 6.49
CA ARG A 235 20.51 3.48 5.09
C ARG A 235 19.37 2.53 4.73
N LYS A 236 19.03 1.56 5.58
CA LYS A 236 17.96 0.60 5.30
C LYS A 236 16.59 1.28 5.22
N MET A 237 16.30 2.18 6.16
CA MET A 237 15.07 2.94 6.16
C MET A 237 14.98 3.87 4.94
N THR A 238 16.11 4.47 4.55
CA THR A 238 16.21 5.32 3.34
C THR A 238 15.93 4.50 2.09
N ILE A 239 16.60 3.36 1.91
CA ILE A 239 16.39 2.48 0.75
C ILE A 239 14.92 2.04 0.68
N GLN A 240 14.31 1.66 1.81
CA GLN A 240 12.90 1.28 1.84
C GLN A 240 11.99 2.40 1.36
N LEU A 241 12.19 3.64 1.86
CA LEU A 241 11.37 4.78 1.45
C LEU A 241 11.59 5.10 -0.02
N MET A 242 12.86 5.14 -0.47
CA MET A 242 13.21 5.40 -1.86
C MET A 242 12.60 4.39 -2.82
N SER A 243 12.67 3.10 -2.50
CA SER A 243 12.08 2.06 -3.33
C SER A 243 10.56 2.23 -3.42
N LEU A 244 9.91 2.57 -2.31
CA LEU A 244 8.47 2.77 -2.28
C LEU A 244 8.05 4.03 -3.06
N THR A 245 8.76 5.13 -2.89
CA THR A 245 8.49 6.38 -3.62
C THR A 245 8.83 6.30 -5.09
N ALA A 246 9.92 5.65 -5.48
CA ALA A 246 10.22 5.46 -6.90
C ALA A 246 9.11 4.64 -7.59
N LEU A 247 8.62 3.60 -6.91
CA LEU A 247 7.54 2.77 -7.43
C LEU A 247 6.23 3.55 -7.52
N ASN A 248 5.85 4.29 -6.46
CA ASN A 248 4.63 5.08 -6.46
C ASN A 248 4.67 6.20 -7.52
N LEU A 249 5.78 6.94 -7.65
CA LEU A 249 5.92 7.98 -8.66
C LEU A 249 5.89 7.41 -10.09
N SER A 250 6.45 6.23 -10.31
CA SER A 250 6.46 5.61 -11.64
C SER A 250 5.07 5.30 -12.17
N SER A 251 4.11 5.01 -11.28
CA SER A 251 2.71 4.77 -11.63
C SER A 251 1.88 6.05 -11.56
N ASN A 252 2.01 6.83 -10.49
CA ASN A 252 1.10 7.96 -10.22
C ASN A 252 1.36 9.18 -11.09
N VAL A 253 2.62 9.47 -11.44
CA VAL A 253 2.94 10.65 -12.24
C VAL A 253 2.30 10.56 -13.63
N PRO A 254 2.44 9.45 -14.39
CA PRO A 254 1.72 9.28 -15.65
C PRO A 254 0.20 9.36 -15.48
N LEU A 255 -0.35 8.70 -14.45
CA LEU A 255 -1.79 8.74 -14.15
C LEU A 255 -2.31 10.16 -13.88
N GLY A 256 -1.49 11.05 -13.32
CA GLY A 256 -1.87 12.45 -13.06
C GLY A 256 -1.73 13.37 -14.27
N ILE A 257 -0.77 13.08 -15.15
CA ILE A 257 -0.52 13.91 -16.34
C ILE A 257 -1.70 13.85 -17.32
N PHE A 258 -2.29 12.66 -17.55
CA PHE A 258 -3.38 12.50 -18.51
C PHE A 258 -4.64 13.33 -18.18
N PRO A 259 -5.23 13.25 -16.97
CA PRO A 259 -6.36 14.09 -16.59
C PRO A 259 -6.07 15.58 -16.76
N ILE A 260 -4.86 16.04 -16.37
CA ILE A 260 -4.46 17.45 -16.56
C ILE A 260 -4.39 17.80 -18.05
N ALA A 261 -3.83 16.92 -18.88
CA ALA A 261 -3.75 17.14 -20.32
C ALA A 261 -5.15 17.22 -20.96
N TYR A 262 -6.08 16.37 -20.54
CA TYR A 262 -7.48 16.42 -20.99
C TYR A 262 -8.17 17.73 -20.57
N LEU A 263 -7.91 18.20 -19.34
CA LEU A 263 -8.38 19.51 -18.88
C LEU A 263 -7.78 20.68 -19.69
N CYS A 264 -6.58 20.50 -20.24
CA CYS A 264 -5.95 21.45 -21.16
C CYS A 264 -6.40 21.32 -22.63
N GLY A 265 -7.40 20.49 -22.92
CA GLY A 265 -7.97 20.33 -24.26
C GLY A 265 -7.36 19.20 -25.09
N LEU A 266 -6.56 18.31 -24.49
CA LEU A 266 -6.17 17.07 -25.18
C LEU A 266 -7.43 16.22 -25.42
N PRO A 267 -7.68 15.76 -26.66
CA PRO A 267 -8.76 14.82 -26.95
C PRO A 267 -8.66 13.54 -26.11
N SER A 268 -9.79 13.05 -25.61
CA SER A 268 -9.86 11.93 -24.65
C SER A 268 -9.47 10.57 -25.25
N ASP A 269 -9.45 10.45 -26.58
CA ASP A 269 -8.98 9.27 -27.31
C ASP A 269 -7.46 9.15 -27.29
N ILE A 270 -6.73 10.26 -27.17
CA ILE A 270 -5.28 10.28 -27.17
C ILE A 270 -4.74 9.88 -25.80
N GLY A 271 -4.09 8.73 -25.72
CA GLY A 271 -3.41 8.27 -24.51
C GLY A 271 -4.29 7.51 -23.53
N PHE A 272 -5.56 7.27 -23.86
CA PHE A 272 -6.46 6.43 -23.07
C PHE A 272 -5.90 5.01 -22.86
N GLU A 273 -5.38 4.38 -23.90
CA GLU A 273 -4.75 3.04 -23.78
C GLU A 273 -3.56 3.06 -22.81
N ALA A 274 -2.69 4.08 -22.92
CA ALA A 274 -1.55 4.24 -22.03
C ALA A 274 -1.99 4.43 -20.57
N LEU A 275 -3.04 5.23 -20.33
CA LEU A 275 -3.63 5.42 -19.00
C LEU A 275 -4.06 4.07 -18.40
N GLN A 276 -4.70 3.20 -19.17
CA GLN A 276 -5.10 1.87 -18.68
C GLN A 276 -3.91 0.97 -18.35
N TYR A 277 -2.83 1.04 -19.12
CA TYR A 277 -1.57 0.37 -18.75
C TYR A 277 -1.00 0.88 -17.44
N PHE A 278 -1.04 2.20 -17.18
CA PHE A 278 -0.57 2.75 -15.91
C PHE A 278 -1.47 2.37 -14.73
N VAL A 279 -2.79 2.29 -14.92
CA VAL A 279 -3.72 1.75 -13.91
C VAL A 279 -3.37 0.29 -13.60
N PHE A 280 -3.09 -0.52 -14.63
CA PHE A 280 -2.64 -1.90 -14.43
C PHE A 280 -1.29 -1.97 -13.69
N LEU A 281 -0.35 -1.08 -14.03
CA LEU A 281 0.95 -1.00 -13.35
C LEU A 281 0.84 -0.56 -11.89
N ALA A 282 -0.19 0.21 -11.54
CA ALA A 282 -0.43 0.64 -10.16
C ALA A 282 -0.64 -0.53 -9.19
N TYR A 283 -1.19 -1.67 -9.65
CA TYR A 283 -1.29 -2.88 -8.83
C TYR A 283 0.07 -3.40 -8.35
N PHE A 284 1.13 -3.23 -9.14
CA PHE A 284 2.48 -3.65 -8.75
C PHE A 284 3.05 -2.82 -7.60
N VAL A 285 2.55 -1.60 -7.39
CA VAL A 285 2.86 -0.79 -6.20
C VAL A 285 2.40 -1.54 -4.95
N THR A 286 1.15 -1.99 -4.95
CA THR A 286 0.54 -2.75 -3.86
C THR A 286 1.18 -4.12 -3.68
N PHE A 287 1.51 -4.83 -4.76
CA PHE A 287 2.19 -6.13 -4.70
C PHE A 287 3.62 -6.04 -4.15
N SER A 288 4.35 -4.97 -4.47
CA SER A 288 5.75 -4.82 -4.05
C SER A 288 5.89 -4.33 -2.61
N LEU A 289 4.88 -3.63 -2.07
CA LEU A 289 4.88 -3.06 -0.73
C LEU A 289 5.31 -4.06 0.38
N PRO A 290 4.74 -5.27 0.51
CA PRO A 290 5.14 -6.20 1.55
C PRO A 290 6.57 -6.72 1.38
N PHE A 291 7.07 -6.91 0.16
CA PHE A 291 8.45 -7.32 -0.08
C PHE A 291 9.45 -6.24 0.32
N ILE A 292 9.15 -4.97 0.00
CA ILE A 292 9.94 -3.81 0.42
C ILE A 292 9.95 -3.70 1.96
N CYS A 293 8.81 -3.94 2.62
CA CYS A 293 8.71 -3.97 4.08
C CYS A 293 9.48 -5.15 4.70
N LEU A 294 9.39 -6.34 4.11
CA LEU A 294 10.12 -7.51 4.56
C LEU A 294 11.63 -7.26 4.50
N ALA A 295 12.12 -6.68 3.40
CA ALA A 295 13.53 -6.32 3.21
C ALA A 295 14.05 -5.39 4.33
N SER A 296 13.24 -4.44 4.79
CA SER A 296 13.60 -3.52 5.87
C SER A 296 13.62 -4.20 7.25
N ILE A 297 12.72 -5.17 7.48
CA ILE A 297 12.57 -5.90 8.75
C ILE A 297 13.58 -7.06 8.88
N THR A 298 14.26 -7.49 7.82
CA THR A 298 15.24 -8.61 7.82
C THR A 298 16.25 -8.62 8.97
N SER A 299 16.61 -7.45 9.52
CA SER A 299 17.46 -7.37 10.72
C SER A 299 16.84 -8.02 11.96
N VAL A 300 15.52 -7.89 12.13
CA VAL A 300 14.78 -8.52 13.23
C VAL A 300 14.61 -10.00 12.98
N TYR A 301 14.37 -10.43 11.74
CA TYR A 301 14.35 -11.85 11.39
C TYR A 301 15.66 -12.55 11.76
N LYS A 302 16.82 -11.93 11.49
CA LYS A 302 18.12 -12.47 11.90
C LYS A 302 18.21 -12.65 13.42
N ASN A 303 17.77 -11.66 14.19
CA ASN A 303 17.75 -11.75 15.66
C ASN A 303 16.77 -12.81 16.17
N PHE A 304 15.61 -12.94 15.55
CA PHE A 304 14.60 -13.94 15.90
C PHE A 304 15.10 -15.36 15.63
N ARG A 305 15.66 -15.59 14.44
CA ARG A 305 16.31 -16.86 14.07
C ARG A 305 17.42 -17.21 15.06
N GLN A 306 18.26 -16.24 15.45
CA GLN A 306 19.30 -16.46 16.46
C GLN A 306 18.72 -16.83 17.83
N LYS A 307 17.62 -16.20 18.26
CA LYS A 307 16.94 -16.55 19.52
C LYS A 307 16.35 -17.96 19.49
N ILE A 308 15.69 -18.36 18.41
CA ILE A 308 15.17 -19.72 18.25
C ILE A 308 16.30 -20.74 18.31
N LEU A 309 17.40 -20.48 17.58
CA LEU A 309 18.57 -21.36 17.58
C LEU A 309 19.20 -21.47 18.98
N ARG A 310 19.24 -20.37 19.75
CA ARG A 310 19.71 -20.38 21.14
C ARG A 310 18.80 -21.20 22.05
N ARG A 311 17.48 -21.01 21.99
CA ARG A 311 16.52 -21.81 22.76
C ARG A 311 16.59 -23.30 22.42
N ARG A 312 16.72 -23.64 21.14
CA ARG A 312 16.93 -25.04 20.72
C ARG A 312 18.20 -25.62 21.36
N ARG A 313 19.32 -24.88 21.35
CA ARG A 313 20.57 -25.30 21.99
C ARG A 313 20.42 -25.47 23.50
N GLU A 314 19.67 -24.60 24.17
CA GLU A 314 19.38 -24.71 25.60
C GLU A 314 18.56 -25.96 25.92
N ILE A 315 17.51 -26.26 25.15
CA ILE A 315 16.71 -27.49 25.30
C ILE A 315 17.57 -28.73 25.05
N THR A 316 18.41 -28.74 24.01
CA THR A 316 19.32 -29.86 23.75
C THR A 316 20.35 -30.05 24.86
N ARG A 317 20.89 -28.96 25.43
CA ARG A 317 21.80 -29.04 26.59
C ARG A 317 21.09 -29.61 27.82
N PHE A 318 19.88 -29.14 28.11
CA PHE A 318 19.08 -29.64 29.23
C PHE A 318 18.80 -31.14 29.07
N ALA A 319 18.37 -31.57 27.89
CA ALA A 319 18.14 -32.99 27.58
C ALA A 319 19.42 -33.84 27.70
N ALA A 320 20.60 -33.30 27.37
CA ALA A 320 21.87 -34.00 27.53
C ALA A 320 22.30 -34.15 29.01
N THR A 321 22.02 -33.17 29.86
CA THR A 321 22.26 -33.26 31.32
C THR A 321 21.30 -34.18 32.06
N VAL A 322 20.09 -34.39 31.54
CA VAL A 322 19.08 -35.29 32.14
C VAL A 322 19.26 -36.74 31.65
N ARG A 323 20.42 -37.08 31.07
CA ARG A 323 20.76 -38.48 30.77
C ARG A 323 20.86 -39.23 32.11
N PRO A 324 20.12 -40.34 32.28
CA PRO A 324 20.03 -41.05 33.55
C PRO A 324 21.31 -41.86 33.78
N ASP A 325 22.36 -41.19 34.24
CA ASP A 325 23.42 -41.86 34.96
C ASP A 325 22.86 -42.14 36.36
N ASN A 326 22.68 -43.42 36.70
CA ASN A 326 22.14 -43.97 37.96
C ASN A 326 20.65 -44.34 37.98
N PHE A 327 20.16 -45.10 37.00
CA PHE A 327 19.35 -46.26 37.42
C PHE A 327 20.33 -47.35 37.84
N GLY A 328 20.76 -47.24 39.11
CA GLY A 328 21.58 -48.24 39.76
C GLY A 328 20.86 -49.58 39.69
N MET A 329 21.45 -50.51 38.95
CA MET A 329 21.20 -51.94 39.06
C MET A 329 21.83 -52.40 40.39
N SER A 330 21.24 -51.94 41.50
CA SER A 330 21.59 -52.41 42.85
C SER A 330 21.02 -53.80 43.05
N THR A 331 21.92 -54.77 42.94
CA THR A 331 22.05 -55.94 43.81
C THR A 331 20.81 -56.85 43.95
N MET A 332 20.83 -57.96 43.19
CA MET A 332 20.21 -59.20 43.60
C MET A 332 20.72 -59.60 45.00
N VAL A 333 19.86 -59.50 45.99
CA VAL A 333 20.03 -60.13 47.30
C VAL A 333 19.66 -61.61 47.15
N GLN A 334 20.64 -62.50 47.26
CA GLN A 334 20.38 -63.92 47.50
C GLN A 334 19.87 -64.08 48.94
N ILE A 335 18.67 -64.62 49.10
CA ILE A 335 18.18 -65.18 50.37
C ILE A 335 18.22 -66.70 50.23
N LYS A 336 18.89 -67.32 51.20
CA LYS A 336 19.09 -68.75 51.39
C LYS A 336 17.80 -69.50 51.70
#